data_AF-K5BJS4-F1
#
_entry.id   AF-K5BJS4-F1
#
_cell.length_a   1.000
_cell.length_b   1.000
_cell.length_c   1.000
_cell.angle_alpha   90.00
_cell.angle_beta   90.00
_cell.angle_gamma   90.00
#
_symmetry.space_group_name_H-M   'P 1'
#
loop_
_entity.id
_entity.type
_entity.pdbx_description
1 polymer ?
#
loop_
_entity_poly.entity_id
_entity_poly.type
_entity_poly.pdbx_seq_one_letter_code
_entity_poly.pdbx_strand_id
1 'polypeptide(L)'
;MFAPVATLLTLVHSVSGTPYVLGGDSPAGTDCSGLVSWVVNAATGRPVYGNRFHTGNIEQALLERGFKYGTQPGALVVGWNSSHTAVTLPDGTPVSSGEGGGVKIGGGGAYQKQFTKHMYLPMPVEPMPVDQPVPPEGNGAQVVLMNHEVPP
;
A
#
# COMPACT_ATOMS: atom_id res chain seq x y z
N MET A 1 -2.93 -0.29 18.07
CA MET A 1 -2.96 1.03 17.42
C MET A 1 -2.74 0.79 15.94
N PHE A 2 -3.59 1.33 15.07
CA PHE A 2 -3.39 1.24 13.62
C PHE A 2 -2.49 2.39 13.15
N ALA A 3 -1.67 2.15 12.13
CA ALA A 3 -0.89 3.24 11.51
C ALA A 3 -1.80 4.17 10.70
N PRO A 4 -1.49 5.47 10.62
CA PRO A 4 -2.25 6.39 9.76
C PRO A 4 -2.05 6.03 8.28
N VAL A 5 -3.07 6.32 7.46
CA VAL A 5 -3.07 6.01 6.01
C VAL A 5 -1.89 6.67 5.30
N ALA A 6 -1.51 7.88 5.72
CA ALA A 6 -0.36 8.60 5.20
C ALA A 6 0.96 7.81 5.34
N THR A 7 1.17 7.10 6.45
CA THR A 7 2.36 6.27 6.64
C THR A 7 2.39 5.07 5.70
N LEU A 8 1.23 4.49 5.39
CA LEU A 8 1.13 3.41 4.40
C LEU A 8 1.48 3.92 3.00
N LEU A 9 1.00 5.11 2.64
CA LEU A 9 1.32 5.74 1.37
C LEU A 9 2.80 6.08 1.25
N THR A 10 3.41 6.67 2.28
CA THR A 10 4.86 6.92 2.30
C THR A 10 5.66 5.63 2.15
N LEU A 11 5.27 4.56 2.86
CA LEU A 11 5.91 3.26 2.73
C LEU A 11 5.80 2.73 1.30
N VAL A 12 4.60 2.69 0.75
CA VAL A 12 4.34 2.17 -0.60
C VAL A 12 5.08 2.99 -1.67
N HIS A 13 5.10 4.32 -1.55
CA HIS A 13 5.91 5.18 -2.42
C HIS A 13 7.41 4.88 -2.28
N SER A 14 7.90 4.64 -1.07
CA SER A 14 9.33 4.35 -0.83
C SER A 14 9.77 2.99 -1.38
N VAL A 15 8.87 2.00 -1.45
CA VAL A 15 9.18 0.66 -1.97
C VAL A 15 8.79 0.47 -3.42
N SER A 16 8.14 1.45 -4.05
CA SER A 16 7.80 1.41 -5.48
C SER A 16 9.07 1.28 -6.33
N GLY A 17 9.08 0.34 -7.27
CA GLY A 17 10.26 0.01 -8.08
C GLY A 17 11.18 -1.05 -7.47
N THR A 18 10.94 -1.51 -6.24
CA THR A 18 11.70 -2.62 -5.63
C THR A 18 11.57 -3.88 -6.51
N PRO A 19 12.67 -4.52 -6.95
CA PRO A 19 12.63 -5.67 -7.85
C PRO A 19 11.82 -6.85 -7.30
N TYR A 20 11.22 -7.65 -8.20
CA TYR A 20 10.57 -8.89 -7.79
C TYR A 20 11.62 -9.94 -7.46
N VAL A 21 11.63 -10.43 -6.22
CA VAL A 21 12.51 -11.51 -5.78
C VAL A 21 11.65 -12.52 -5.02
N LEU A 22 11.55 -13.74 -5.56
CA LEU A 22 10.83 -14.83 -4.90
C LEU A 22 11.46 -15.09 -3.52
N GLY A 23 10.67 -15.01 -2.44
CA GLY A 23 11.20 -15.16 -1.08
C GLY A 23 11.88 -13.92 -0.49
N GLY A 24 11.91 -12.79 -1.21
CA GLY A 24 12.58 -11.57 -0.77
C GLY A 24 11.81 -10.84 0.34
N ASP A 25 12.52 -10.35 1.36
CA ASP A 25 11.98 -9.56 2.48
C ASP A 25 12.88 -8.35 2.77
N SER A 26 13.35 -7.67 1.72
CA SER A 26 14.23 -6.52 1.87
C SER A 26 14.02 -5.47 0.77
N PRO A 27 14.54 -4.24 0.94
CA PRO A 27 14.57 -3.23 -0.12
C PRO A 27 15.30 -3.66 -1.40
N ALA A 28 16.11 -4.73 -1.34
CA ALA A 28 16.77 -5.30 -2.52
C ALA A 28 15.84 -6.19 -3.38
N GLY A 29 14.67 -6.55 -2.86
CA GLY A 29 13.66 -7.31 -3.61
C GLY A 29 12.61 -7.98 -2.73
N THR A 30 11.38 -8.08 -3.25
CA THR A 30 10.25 -8.75 -2.57
C THR A 30 9.35 -9.51 -3.55
N ASP A 31 8.73 -10.58 -3.06
CA ASP A 31 7.65 -11.27 -3.76
C ASP A 31 6.29 -10.59 -3.48
N CYS A 32 5.24 -11.08 -4.14
CA CYS A 32 3.87 -10.59 -3.96
C CYS A 32 3.43 -10.64 -2.50
N SER A 33 3.70 -11.76 -1.81
CA SER A 33 3.38 -11.94 -0.40
C SER A 33 4.18 -11.07 0.55
N GLY A 34 5.45 -10.80 0.26
CA GLY A 34 6.34 -9.96 1.07
C GLY A 34 5.89 -8.51 1.07
N LEU A 35 5.51 -7.97 -0.10
CA LEU A 35 4.96 -6.62 -0.21
C LEU A 35 3.66 -6.49 0.62
N VAL A 36 2.74 -7.44 0.45
CA VAL A 36 1.48 -7.43 1.21
C VAL A 36 1.77 -7.58 2.70
N SER A 37 2.78 -8.36 3.09
CA SER A 37 3.22 -8.45 4.48
C SER A 37 3.68 -7.12 5.06
N TRP A 38 4.47 -6.36 4.31
CA TRP A 38 4.94 -5.04 4.74
C TRP A 38 3.80 -4.07 4.99
N VAL A 39 2.86 -3.99 4.03
CA VAL A 39 1.70 -3.09 4.12
C VAL A 39 0.81 -3.49 5.30
N VAL A 40 0.54 -4.78 5.48
CA VAL A 40 -0.31 -5.30 6.56
C VAL A 40 0.36 -5.15 7.93
N ASN A 41 1.68 -5.39 8.02
CA ASN A 41 2.43 -5.17 9.26
C ASN A 41 2.46 -3.69 9.63
N ALA A 42 2.74 -2.80 8.67
CA ALA A 42 2.71 -1.36 8.88
C ALA A 42 1.32 -0.92 9.37
N ALA A 43 0.25 -1.37 8.71
CA ALA A 43 -1.12 -1.02 9.08
C ALA A 43 -1.48 -1.44 10.50
N THR A 44 -0.93 -2.56 10.97
CA THR A 44 -1.18 -3.11 12.31
C THR A 44 -0.15 -2.72 13.37
N GLY A 45 0.75 -1.79 13.06
CA GLY A 45 1.77 -1.30 13.99
C GLY A 45 2.86 -2.33 14.32
N ARG A 46 3.06 -3.32 13.43
CA ARG A 46 4.10 -4.34 13.55
C ARG A 46 5.34 -3.93 12.74
N PRO A 47 6.54 -4.46 13.07
CA PRO A 47 7.73 -4.28 12.26
C PRO A 47 7.46 -4.65 10.80
N VAL A 48 7.80 -3.74 9.88
CA VAL A 48 7.57 -3.92 8.44
C VAL A 48 8.32 -5.16 7.93
N TYR A 49 9.60 -5.28 8.30
CA TYR A 49 10.48 -6.40 7.94
C TYR A 49 10.53 -7.47 9.05
N GLY A 50 10.87 -8.70 8.68
CA GLY A 50 11.12 -9.80 9.63
C GLY A 50 9.87 -10.48 10.18
N ASN A 51 8.68 -9.98 9.83
CA ASN A 51 7.39 -10.59 10.19
C ASN A 51 6.54 -10.88 8.94
N ARG A 52 7.21 -11.34 7.87
CA ARG A 52 6.59 -11.72 6.59
C ARG A 52 5.67 -12.92 6.74
N PHE A 53 4.64 -12.96 5.91
CA PHE A 53 3.87 -14.16 5.61
C PHE A 53 4.02 -14.52 4.13
N HIS A 54 3.56 -15.71 3.79
CA HIS A 54 3.57 -16.27 2.45
C HIS A 54 2.13 -16.44 1.97
N THR A 55 1.92 -16.56 0.66
CA THR A 55 0.59 -16.80 0.09
C THR A 55 -0.10 -18.04 0.69
N GLY A 56 0.68 -19.05 1.11
CA GLY A 56 0.15 -20.26 1.76
C GLY A 56 -0.42 -20.07 3.16
N ASN A 57 0.00 -19.05 3.91
CA ASN A 57 -0.49 -18.77 5.28
C ASN A 57 -1.12 -17.38 5.44
N ILE A 58 -1.36 -16.67 4.32
CA ILE A 58 -1.90 -15.31 4.31
C ILE A 58 -3.23 -15.21 5.07
N GLU A 59 -4.13 -16.18 4.94
CA GLU A 59 -5.43 -16.15 5.61
C GLU A 59 -5.31 -16.08 7.14
N GLN A 60 -4.53 -16.99 7.72
CA GLN A 60 -4.28 -17.00 9.17
C GLN A 60 -3.52 -15.74 9.60
N ALA A 61 -2.53 -15.31 8.82
CA ALA A 61 -1.74 -14.12 9.09
C ALA A 61 -2.61 -12.84 9.12
N LEU A 62 -3.59 -12.72 8.23
CA LEU A 62 -4.52 -11.59 8.20
C LEU A 62 -5.47 -11.64 9.41
N LEU A 63 -6.00 -12.81 9.76
CA LEU A 63 -6.85 -12.97 10.95
C LEU A 63 -6.14 -12.57 12.25
N GLU A 64 -4.89 -13.02 12.45
CA GLU A 64 -4.04 -12.64 13.60
C GLU A 64 -3.73 -11.14 13.67
N ARG A 65 -3.92 -10.45 12.55
CA ARG A 65 -3.72 -9.01 12.36
C ARG A 65 -5.04 -8.23 12.38
N GLY A 66 -6.15 -8.90 12.70
CA GLY A 66 -7.46 -8.27 12.91
C GLY A 66 -8.28 -8.05 11.63
N PHE A 67 -7.86 -8.65 10.52
CA PHE A 67 -8.64 -8.58 9.30
C PHE A 67 -9.94 -9.40 9.42
N LYS A 68 -10.94 -8.97 8.66
CA LYS A 68 -12.25 -9.62 8.51
C LYS A 68 -12.44 -10.11 7.09
N TYR A 69 -13.20 -11.19 6.91
CA TYR A 69 -13.52 -11.70 5.58
C TYR A 69 -14.37 -10.72 4.75
N GLY A 70 -14.07 -10.65 3.46
CA GLY A 70 -14.77 -9.80 2.49
C GLY A 70 -13.99 -8.55 2.10
N THR A 71 -14.70 -7.53 1.65
CA THR A 71 -14.16 -6.21 1.28
C THR A 71 -15.00 -5.12 1.93
N GLN A 72 -14.38 -3.96 2.18
CA GLN A 72 -15.10 -2.80 2.69
C GLN A 72 -14.51 -1.53 2.07
N PRO A 73 -15.35 -0.60 1.57
CA PRO A 73 -14.89 0.72 1.15
C PRO A 73 -14.20 1.47 2.30
N GLY A 74 -13.11 2.19 2.01
CA GLY A 74 -12.35 2.90 3.04
C GLY A 74 -11.54 1.99 3.96
N ALA A 75 -11.45 0.69 3.70
CA ALA A 75 -10.64 -0.25 4.45
C ALA A 75 -9.39 -0.64 3.66
N LEU A 76 -8.37 -1.14 4.37
CA LEU A 76 -7.25 -1.80 3.72
C LEU A 76 -7.72 -3.19 3.28
N VAL A 77 -7.76 -3.45 1.98
CA VAL A 77 -8.29 -4.71 1.41
C VAL A 77 -7.14 -5.53 0.82
N VAL A 78 -7.10 -6.81 1.14
CA VAL A 78 -6.13 -7.77 0.60
C VAL A 78 -6.89 -8.84 -0.19
N GLY A 79 -6.47 -9.03 -1.45
CA GLY A 79 -6.98 -10.06 -2.34
C GLY A 79 -5.89 -11.10 -2.62
N TRP A 80 -6.25 -12.38 -2.64
CA TRP A 80 -5.30 -13.44 -2.98
C TRP A 80 -5.97 -14.67 -3.60
N ASN A 81 -5.14 -15.48 -4.24
CA ASN A 81 -5.44 -16.85 -4.69
C ASN A 81 -4.27 -17.77 -4.30
N SER A 82 -4.19 -18.99 -4.84
CA SER A 82 -3.10 -19.94 -4.51
C SER A 82 -1.70 -19.46 -4.92
N SER A 83 -1.60 -18.50 -5.85
CA SER A 83 -0.35 -18.17 -6.55
C SER A 83 0.03 -16.70 -6.42
N HIS A 84 -0.90 -15.81 -6.08
CA HIS A 84 -0.69 -14.38 -6.11
C HIS A 84 -1.50 -13.65 -5.05
N THR A 85 -1.01 -12.47 -4.65
CA THR A 85 -1.71 -11.57 -3.72
C THR A 85 -1.38 -10.11 -4.02
N ALA A 86 -2.36 -9.24 -3.81
CA ALA A 86 -2.23 -7.79 -3.92
C ALA A 86 -3.07 -7.10 -2.85
N VAL A 87 -2.82 -5.81 -2.65
CA VAL A 87 -3.46 -5.00 -1.63
C VAL A 87 -4.03 -3.71 -2.24
N THR A 88 -5.14 -3.23 -1.70
CA THR A 88 -5.71 -1.92 -1.98
C THR A 88 -5.78 -1.14 -0.67
N LEU A 89 -5.15 0.02 -0.65
CA LEU A 89 -5.11 0.91 0.51
C LEU A 89 -6.49 1.53 0.80
N PRO A 90 -6.72 2.06 2.02
CA PRO A 90 -7.99 2.69 2.41
C PRO A 90 -8.45 3.86 1.52
N ASP A 91 -7.51 4.57 0.88
CA ASP A 91 -7.76 5.64 -0.08
C ASP A 91 -8.16 5.12 -1.48
N GLY A 92 -8.16 3.80 -1.67
CA GLY A 92 -8.41 3.14 -2.95
C GLY A 92 -7.16 2.87 -3.77
N THR A 93 -5.98 3.29 -3.32
CA THR A 93 -4.71 3.11 -4.06
C THR A 93 -4.37 1.61 -4.19
N PRO A 94 -4.34 1.05 -5.42
CA PRO A 94 -3.98 -0.35 -5.63
C PRO A 94 -2.46 -0.52 -5.62
N VAL A 95 -1.99 -1.56 -4.94
CA VAL A 95 -0.56 -1.90 -4.83
C VAL A 95 -0.36 -3.39 -5.10
N SER A 96 0.58 -3.72 -5.97
CA SER A 96 0.88 -5.09 -6.38
C SER A 96 2.38 -5.27 -6.61
N SER A 97 2.87 -6.51 -6.50
CA SER A 97 4.24 -6.89 -6.89
C SER A 97 4.18 -8.23 -7.60
N GLY A 98 4.87 -8.37 -8.74
CA GLY A 98 4.90 -9.62 -9.52
C GLY A 98 4.01 -9.63 -10.78
N GLU A 99 3.25 -8.56 -11.02
CA GLU A 99 2.43 -8.39 -12.25
C GLU A 99 3.24 -7.70 -13.36
N GLY A 100 4.27 -8.37 -13.87
CA GLY A 100 5.15 -7.83 -14.92
C GLY A 100 6.42 -7.15 -14.39
N GLY A 101 6.72 -7.28 -13.09
CA GLY A 101 7.93 -6.72 -12.49
C GLY A 101 7.83 -6.66 -10.96
N GLY A 102 8.63 -5.77 -10.38
CA GLY A 102 8.67 -5.50 -8.94
C GLY A 102 7.43 -4.83 -8.36
N VAL A 103 7.60 -4.19 -7.21
CA VAL A 103 6.54 -3.42 -6.53
C VAL A 103 6.07 -2.27 -7.41
N LYS A 104 4.77 -2.19 -7.65
CA LYS A 104 4.13 -1.10 -8.39
C LYS A 104 2.87 -0.61 -7.71
N ILE A 105 2.65 0.69 -7.83
CA ILE A 105 1.38 1.36 -7.54
C ILE A 105 0.59 1.41 -8.85
N GLY A 106 -0.67 0.99 -8.82
CA GLY A 106 -1.50 0.84 -10.02
C GLY A 106 -1.86 -0.61 -10.34
N GLY A 107 -2.72 -0.78 -11.35
CA GLY A 107 -3.35 -2.06 -11.69
C GLY A 107 -4.66 -2.28 -10.91
N GLY A 108 -5.10 -3.54 -10.81
CA GLY A 108 -6.39 -3.86 -10.18
C GLY A 108 -6.36 -4.01 -8.65
N GLY A 109 -5.17 -3.96 -8.03
CA GLY A 109 -5.01 -4.11 -6.57
C GLY A 109 -5.67 -5.38 -6.05
N ALA A 110 -6.27 -5.34 -4.87
CA ALA A 110 -6.99 -6.46 -4.28
C ALA A 110 -8.28 -6.86 -5.03
N TYR A 111 -8.76 -6.07 -6.00
CA TYR A 111 -10.03 -6.29 -6.70
C TYR A 111 -9.89 -6.97 -8.06
N GLN A 112 -8.73 -7.54 -8.35
CA GLN A 112 -8.53 -8.26 -9.61
C GLN A 112 -9.39 -9.52 -9.69
N LYS A 113 -9.93 -9.79 -10.87
CA LYS A 113 -10.81 -10.95 -11.13
C LYS A 113 -10.15 -12.31 -10.83
N GLN A 114 -8.82 -12.37 -10.76
CA GLN A 114 -8.08 -13.59 -10.45
C GLN A 114 -8.10 -13.98 -8.97
N PHE A 115 -8.45 -13.06 -8.06
CA PHE A 115 -8.48 -13.34 -6.63
C PHE A 115 -9.80 -13.97 -6.22
N THR A 116 -9.70 -15.10 -5.52
CA THR A 116 -10.85 -15.87 -5.05
C THR A 116 -11.14 -15.62 -3.58
N LYS A 117 -10.17 -15.08 -2.84
CA LYS A 117 -10.28 -14.77 -1.42
C LYS A 117 -9.96 -13.30 -1.16
N HIS A 118 -10.72 -12.70 -0.24
CA HIS A 118 -10.58 -11.31 0.15
C HIS A 118 -10.77 -11.16 1.65
N MET A 119 -9.96 -10.29 2.24
CA MET A 119 -10.12 -9.83 3.61
C MET A 119 -9.81 -8.34 3.70
N TYR A 120 -10.43 -7.67 4.65
CA TYR A 120 -10.23 -6.24 4.89
C TYR A 120 -9.89 -5.96 6.34
N LEU A 121 -9.10 -4.92 6.56
CA LEU A 121 -8.85 -4.33 7.87
C LEU A 121 -9.56 -2.98 7.95
N PRO A 122 -10.55 -2.81 8.84
CA PRO A 122 -11.16 -1.52 9.08
C PRO A 122 -10.09 -0.57 9.63
N MET A 123 -9.73 0.42 8.84
CA MET A 123 -8.83 1.50 9.24
C MET A 123 -9.68 2.75 9.45
N PRO A 124 -9.43 3.56 10.48
CA PRO A 124 -9.99 4.90 10.52
C PRO A 124 -9.44 5.63 9.29
N VAL A 125 -10.33 5.89 8.32
CA VAL A 125 -10.09 6.92 7.32
C VAL A 125 -10.06 8.22 8.09
N GLU A 126 -8.88 8.64 8.55
CA GLU A 126 -8.69 10.05 8.79
C GLU A 126 -9.10 10.71 7.47
N PRO A 127 -10.10 11.62 7.46
CA PRO A 127 -10.44 12.34 6.25
C PRO A 127 -9.13 12.94 5.77
N MET A 128 -8.62 12.45 4.64
CA MET A 128 -7.44 13.03 4.02
C MET A 128 -7.72 14.53 3.99
N PRO A 129 -6.84 15.39 4.53
CA PRO A 129 -7.02 16.80 4.35
C PRO A 129 -7.06 17.03 2.84
N VAL A 130 -8.25 17.28 2.30
CA VAL A 130 -8.48 17.66 0.89
C VAL A 130 -7.91 19.06 0.59
N ASP A 131 -7.04 19.56 1.46
CA ASP A 131 -6.51 20.92 1.53
C ASP A 131 -5.00 20.92 1.83
N GLN A 132 -4.29 19.83 1.53
CA GLN A 132 -2.85 19.92 1.28
C GLN A 132 -2.66 20.08 -0.23
N PRO A 133 -2.12 21.22 -0.70
CA PRO A 133 -1.73 21.35 -2.09
C PRO A 133 -0.83 20.17 -2.43
N VAL A 134 -1.27 19.35 -3.38
CA VAL A 134 -0.38 18.45 -4.11
C VAL A 134 0.87 19.26 -4.45
N PRO A 135 2.08 18.87 -4.00
CA PRO A 135 3.28 19.53 -4.48
C PRO A 135 3.23 19.44 -6.01
N PRO A 136 3.27 20.58 -6.73
CA PRO A 136 3.12 20.55 -8.18
C PRO A 136 4.19 19.61 -8.72
N GLU A 137 3.73 18.69 -9.57
CA GLU A 137 4.53 17.75 -10.33
C GLU A 137 5.59 18.55 -11.11
N GLY A 138 6.77 18.67 -10.49
CA GLY A 138 7.80 19.60 -10.90
C GLY A 138 8.68 19.01 -11.99
N ASN A 139 8.14 18.83 -13.19
CA ASN A 139 8.93 18.98 -14.40
C ASN A 139 8.07 19.42 -15.60
N GLY A 140 7.86 20.73 -15.66
CA GLY A 140 7.32 21.42 -16.83
C GLY A 140 7.71 22.88 -16.71
N ALA A 141 8.53 23.33 -17.65
CA ALA A 141 9.25 24.58 -17.56
C ALA A 141 8.37 25.85 -17.45
N GLN A 142 9.04 26.90 -16.95
CA GLN A 142 8.85 28.34 -17.26
C GLN A 142 8.13 29.24 -16.24
N VAL A 143 8.92 30.25 -15.82
CA VAL A 143 8.68 31.71 -15.85
C VAL A 143 7.69 32.41 -14.89
N VAL A 144 8.29 33.23 -14.01
CA VAL A 144 8.09 34.69 -13.84
C VAL A 144 6.85 35.19 -13.04
N LEU A 145 7.11 36.30 -12.30
CA LEU A 145 6.24 37.24 -11.56
C LEU A 145 5.99 36.92 -10.07
N MET A 146 6.69 37.54 -9.11
CA MET A 146 6.64 38.95 -8.63
C MET A 146 5.56 39.24 -7.56
N ASN A 147 6.07 39.68 -6.41
CA ASN A 147 5.56 40.72 -5.49
C ASN A 147 4.38 40.43 -4.54
N HIS A 148 4.63 40.65 -3.24
CA HIS A 148 4.00 41.67 -2.37
C HIS A 148 4.61 41.53 -0.96
N GLU A 149 5.38 42.53 -0.51
CA GLU A 149 4.98 43.64 0.39
C GLU A 149 4.93 43.26 1.89
N VAL A 150 5.67 44.05 2.67
CA VAL A 150 5.88 43.95 4.13
C VAL A 150 5.15 45.12 4.79
N PRO A 151 4.33 44.91 5.82
CA PRO A 151 3.74 46.01 6.59
C PRO A 151 4.37 46.14 7.99
N PRO A 152 3.98 47.18 8.73
CA PRO A 152 4.51 48.54 8.69
C PRO A 152 5.70 48.77 9.64
#